data_AF-A0A9Q1R9V6-F1
#
_entry.id   AF-A0A9Q1R9V6-F1
#
_cell.length_a   1.000
_cell.length_b   1.000
_cell.length_c   1.000
_cell.angle_alpha   90.00
_cell.angle_beta   90.00
_cell.angle_gamma   90.00
#
_symmetry.space_group_name_H-M   'P 1'
#
loop_
_entity.id
_entity.type
_entity.pdbx_description
1 polymer ?
#
loop_
_entity_poly.entity_id
_entity_poly.type
_entity_poly.pdbx_seq_one_letter_code
_entity_poly.pdbx_strand_id
1 'polypeptide(L)'
;MDISLKDLSKQLEGKMEVQDRSMDISLKDLSKQLEDFAKVRNWEKYHSPRNLLLAMVGEVGELSEIFQWRGEVDKGLSNWEESDKEHLGEELSDVLLYLIRLADICGIDLADAAAKKIIKNSIKYPEPKVFEEMF
;
A
#
# COMPACT_ATOMS: atom_id res chain seq x y z
N MET A 1 2.22 48.19 14.98
CA MET A 1 2.22 46.88 15.65
C MET A 1 3.15 46.01 14.83
N ASP A 2 4.43 45.98 15.17
CA ASP A 2 5.42 45.16 14.46
C ASP A 2 5.33 43.72 14.97
N ILE A 3 5.01 42.80 14.06
CA ILE A 3 5.06 41.37 14.31
C ILE A 3 6.55 40.99 14.34
N SER A 4 7.02 40.38 15.43
CA SER A 4 8.43 40.01 15.58
C SER A 4 8.84 38.96 14.55
N LEU A 5 10.10 38.96 14.10
CA LEU A 5 10.65 37.88 13.26
C LEU A 5 10.46 36.50 13.92
N LYS A 6 10.39 36.43 15.25
CA LYS A 6 10.07 35.22 16.00
C LYS A 6 8.60 34.80 15.86
N ASP A 7 7.69 35.76 15.79
CA ASP A 7 6.26 35.50 15.57
C ASP A 7 6.01 35.04 14.12
N LEU A 8 6.77 35.59 13.16
CA LEU A 8 6.77 35.14 11.78
C LEU A 8 7.34 33.72 11.65
N SER A 9 8.44 33.39 12.34
CA SER A 9 9.01 32.04 12.41
C SER A 9 8.01 31.06 13.00
N LYS A 10 7.33 31.42 14.08
CA LYS A 10 6.34 30.55 14.74
C LYS A 10 5.06 30.37 13.91
N GLN A 11 4.67 31.39 13.14
CA GLN A 11 3.58 31.29 12.17
C GLN A 11 3.98 30.50 10.92
N LEU A 12 5.25 30.51 10.53
CA LEU A 12 5.81 29.70 9.45
C LEU A 12 6.00 28.24 9.89
N GLU A 13 6.51 27.99 11.08
CA GLU A 13 6.59 26.67 11.73
C GLU A 13 5.19 26.06 11.87
N GLY A 14 4.21 26.83 12.37
CA GLY A 14 2.80 26.41 12.44
C GLY A 14 2.09 26.29 11.09
N LYS A 15 2.66 26.81 9.99
CA LYS A 15 2.19 26.56 8.61
C LYS A 15 2.93 25.42 7.92
N MET A 16 4.17 25.12 8.33
CA MET A 16 4.94 23.95 7.88
C MET A 16 4.49 22.66 8.58
N GLU A 17 3.89 22.77 9.77
CA GLU A 17 3.14 21.68 10.41
C GLU A 17 1.74 21.46 9.81
N VAL A 18 1.29 22.33 8.90
CA VAL A 18 0.06 22.12 8.14
C VAL A 18 0.42 21.45 6.82
N GLN A 19 0.42 20.12 6.81
CA GLN A 19 -0.50 19.30 6.02
C GLN A 19 -0.06 17.82 6.02
N ASP A 20 -0.01 17.18 7.19
CA ASP A 20 -0.24 15.73 7.25
C ASP A 20 -1.72 15.47 6.98
N ARG A 21 -2.12 15.63 5.71
CA ARG A 21 -3.27 14.89 5.22
C ARG A 21 -2.65 13.61 4.68
N SER A 22 -2.79 12.51 5.42
CA SER A 22 -2.88 11.21 4.77
C SER A 22 -3.97 11.37 3.71
N MET A 23 -3.57 11.56 2.45
CA MET A 23 -4.52 11.68 1.37
C MET A 23 -5.06 10.27 1.17
N ASP A 24 -6.30 10.03 1.58
CA ASP A 24 -7.01 8.80 1.24
C ASP A 24 -7.05 8.70 -0.28
N ILE A 25 -6.19 7.85 -0.84
CA ILE A 25 -6.08 7.59 -2.27
C ILE A 25 -6.80 6.29 -2.59
N SER A 26 -7.71 6.31 -3.55
CA SER A 26 -8.41 5.08 -3.95
C SER A 26 -7.54 4.22 -4.87
N LEU A 27 -7.85 2.92 -4.96
CA LEU A 27 -7.22 2.04 -5.94
C LEU A 27 -7.45 2.52 -7.39
N LYS A 28 -8.57 3.22 -7.65
CA LYS A 28 -8.86 3.80 -8.97
C LYS A 28 -7.96 5.00 -9.26
N ASP A 29 -7.69 5.83 -8.25
CA ASP A 29 -6.77 6.97 -8.39
C ASP A 29 -5.34 6.48 -8.63
N LEU A 30 -4.88 5.48 -7.86
CA LEU A 30 -3.57 4.83 -8.09
C LEU A 30 -3.48 4.20 -9.48
N SER A 31 -4.50 3.46 -9.90
CA SER A 31 -4.56 2.87 -11.25
C SER A 31 -4.42 3.94 -12.32
N LYS A 32 -5.09 5.09 -12.13
CA LYS A 32 -5.02 6.20 -13.08
C LYS A 32 -3.63 6.83 -13.13
N GLN A 33 -3.00 7.04 -11.97
CA GLN A 33 -1.63 7.56 -11.89
C GLN A 33 -0.63 6.60 -12.56
N LEU A 34 -0.78 5.29 -12.36
CA LEU A 34 0.06 4.27 -13.02
C LEU A 34 -0.13 4.25 -14.53
N GLU A 35 -1.37 4.38 -15.00
CA GLU A 35 -1.67 4.49 -16.43
C GLU A 35 -0.97 5.70 -17.04
N ASP A 36 -1.11 6.87 -16.41
CA ASP A 36 -0.51 8.12 -16.90
C ASP A 36 1.03 8.04 -16.86
N PHE A 37 1.59 7.47 -15.80
CA PHE A 37 3.03 7.23 -15.65
C PHE A 37 3.59 6.33 -16.77
N ALA A 38 2.87 5.27 -17.12
CA ALA A 38 3.26 4.35 -18.19
C ALA A 38 3.13 5.00 -19.58
N LYS A 39 2.07 5.78 -19.81
CA LYS A 39 1.82 6.48 -21.08
C LYS A 39 2.92 7.46 -21.43
N VAL A 40 3.32 8.32 -20.50
CA VAL A 40 4.37 9.33 -20.77
C VAL A 40 5.74 8.71 -21.05
N ARG A 41 5.95 7.45 -20.63
CA ARG A 41 7.18 6.68 -20.89
C ARG A 41 7.06 5.73 -22.08
N ASN A 42 5.90 5.66 -22.72
CA ASN A 42 5.60 4.69 -23.77
C ASN A 42 5.87 3.24 -23.32
N TRP A 43 5.56 2.94 -22.05
CA TRP A 43 5.78 1.62 -21.44
C TRP A 43 4.61 0.66 -21.62
N GLU A 44 3.45 1.15 -22.08
CA GLU A 44 2.25 0.31 -22.25
C GLU A 44 2.51 -0.92 -23.15
N LYS A 45 3.41 -0.82 -24.13
CA LYS A 45 3.84 -1.95 -24.98
C LYS A 45 4.49 -3.11 -24.21
N TYR A 46 5.01 -2.87 -23.01
CA TYR A 46 5.61 -3.89 -22.15
C TYR A 46 4.64 -4.45 -21.11
N HIS A 47 3.50 -3.76 -20.87
CA HIS A 47 2.52 -4.07 -19.82
C HIS A 47 1.52 -5.15 -20.25
N SER A 48 2.00 -6.26 -20.82
CA SER A 48 1.15 -7.44 -21.03
C SER A 48 0.82 -8.10 -19.67
N PRO A 49 -0.33 -8.78 -19.51
CA PRO A 49 -0.69 -9.43 -18.25
C PRO A 49 0.40 -10.36 -17.70
N ARG A 50 1.03 -11.15 -18.58
CA ARG A 50 2.12 -12.05 -18.19
C ARG A 50 3.34 -11.28 -17.67
N ASN A 51 3.72 -10.19 -18.32
CA ASN A 51 4.90 -9.43 -17.91
C ASN A 51 4.66 -8.75 -16.56
N LEU A 52 3.49 -8.15 -16.35
CA LEU A 52 3.12 -7.53 -15.08
C LEU A 52 3.06 -8.56 -13.94
N LEU A 53 2.51 -9.75 -14.20
CA LEU A 53 2.52 -10.85 -13.23
C LEU A 53 3.96 -11.25 -12.86
N LEU A 54 4.84 -11.41 -13.85
CA LEU A 54 6.24 -11.80 -13.59
C LEU A 54 7.03 -10.70 -12.87
N ALA A 55 6.78 -9.43 -13.18
CA ALA A 55 7.36 -8.32 -12.45
C ALA A 55 6.88 -8.33 -10.98
N MET A 56 5.58 -8.47 -10.74
CA MET A 56 5.02 -8.59 -9.39
C MET A 56 5.64 -9.76 -8.60
N VAL A 57 5.92 -10.89 -9.25
CA VAL A 57 6.61 -12.03 -8.60
C VAL A 57 8.04 -11.66 -8.21
N GLY A 58 8.72 -10.84 -9.01
CA GLY A 58 10.01 -10.25 -8.65
C GLY A 58 9.94 -9.45 -7.36
N GLU A 59 9.00 -8.50 -7.28
CA GLU A 59 8.82 -7.65 -6.09
C GLU A 59 8.39 -8.46 -4.85
N VAL A 60 7.62 -9.54 -5.02
CA VAL A 60 7.34 -10.48 -3.92
C VAL A 60 8.62 -11.17 -3.45
N GLY A 61 9.58 -11.41 -4.36
CA GLY A 61 10.92 -11.89 -4.05
C GLY A 61 11.70 -10.89 -3.21
N GLU A 62 11.78 -9.63 -3.66
CA GLU A 62 12.47 -8.53 -2.95
C GLU A 62 11.85 -8.33 -1.55
N LEU A 63 10.52 -8.29 -1.46
CA LEU A 63 9.79 -8.30 -0.18
C LEU A 63 10.18 -9.49 0.70
N SER A 64 10.35 -10.68 0.13
CA SER A 64 10.75 -11.88 0.87
C SER A 64 12.19 -11.79 1.39
N GLU A 65 13.10 -11.14 0.66
CA GLU A 65 14.50 -10.96 1.06
C GLU A 65 14.64 -10.13 2.35
N ILE A 66 13.71 -9.21 2.60
CA ILE A 66 13.66 -8.43 3.85
C ILE A 66 13.50 -9.34 5.08
N PHE A 67 12.72 -10.43 4.95
CA PHE A 67 12.39 -11.32 6.06
C PHE A 67 13.27 -12.57 6.15
N GLN A 68 13.99 -12.93 5.07
CA GLN A 68 14.59 -14.26 4.90
C GLN A 68 15.52 -14.72 6.06
N TRP A 69 16.14 -13.79 6.79
CA TRP A 69 17.06 -14.08 7.90
C TRP A 69 16.58 -13.58 9.27
N ARG A 70 15.34 -13.09 9.40
CA ARG A 70 14.87 -12.40 10.62
C ARG A 70 14.25 -13.31 11.69
N GLY A 71 14.14 -14.63 11.46
CA GLY A 71 13.49 -15.53 12.41
C GLY A 71 12.02 -15.18 12.63
N GLU A 72 11.51 -15.35 13.86
CA GLU A 72 10.17 -14.87 14.22
C GLU A 72 10.17 -13.34 14.32
N VAL A 73 9.22 -12.69 13.64
CA VAL A 73 9.09 -11.23 13.60
C VAL A 73 7.88 -10.80 14.41
N ASP A 74 8.12 -9.94 15.40
CA ASP A 74 7.05 -9.41 16.26
C ASP A 74 6.11 -8.47 15.50
N LYS A 75 4.83 -8.52 15.90
CA LYS A 75 3.81 -7.60 15.39
C LYS A 75 4.22 -6.15 15.69
N GLY A 76 4.07 -5.28 14.70
CA GLY A 76 4.41 -3.86 14.84
C GLY A 76 5.90 -3.55 14.70
N LEU A 77 6.75 -4.55 14.46
CA LEU A 77 8.16 -4.36 14.09
C LEU A 77 8.93 -3.50 15.11
N SER A 78 8.69 -3.71 16.41
CA SER A 78 9.21 -2.84 17.48
C SER A 78 10.74 -2.85 17.59
N ASN A 79 11.40 -3.89 17.07
CA ASN A 79 12.84 -4.05 17.02
C ASN A 79 13.46 -3.72 15.66
N TRP A 80 12.70 -3.15 14.73
CA TRP A 80 13.20 -2.76 13.41
C TRP A 80 13.60 -1.29 13.40
N GLU A 81 14.69 -1.00 12.71
CA GLU A 81 15.11 0.36 12.43
C GLU A 81 14.12 1.03 11.47
N GLU A 82 14.05 2.36 11.48
CA GLU A 82 13.10 3.08 10.63
C GLU A 82 13.38 2.86 9.13
N SER A 83 14.65 2.75 8.75
CA SER A 83 15.06 2.41 7.39
C SER A 83 14.57 1.02 6.95
N ASP A 84 14.49 0.06 7.86
CA ASP A 84 13.95 -1.27 7.54
C ASP A 84 12.44 -1.19 7.25
N LYS A 85 11.72 -0.34 7.98
CA LYS A 85 10.27 -0.14 7.79
C LYS A 85 9.97 0.65 6.53
N GLU A 86 10.80 1.65 6.21
CA GLU A 86 10.74 2.39 4.95
C GLU A 86 10.92 1.42 3.77
N HIS A 87 11.99 0.62 3.79
CA HIS A 87 12.25 -0.37 2.74
C HIS A 87 11.13 -1.43 2.64
N LEU A 88 10.60 -1.90 3.77
CA LEU A 88 9.42 -2.77 3.77
C LEU A 88 8.20 -2.09 3.11
N GLY A 89 8.01 -0.79 3.36
CA GLY A 89 6.95 0.01 2.75
C GLY A 89 7.11 0.16 1.24
N GLU A 90 8.34 0.30 0.74
CA GLU A 90 8.67 0.33 -0.69
C GLU A 90 8.27 -0.99 -1.36
N GLU A 91 8.76 -2.14 -0.86
CA GLU A 91 8.50 -3.44 -1.47
C GLU A 91 7.02 -3.85 -1.40
N LEU A 92 6.34 -3.54 -0.29
CA LEU A 92 4.88 -3.72 -0.20
C LEU A 92 4.13 -2.87 -1.24
N SER A 93 4.61 -1.66 -1.48
CA SER A 93 4.03 -0.75 -2.46
C SER A 93 4.26 -1.26 -3.87
N ASP A 94 5.45 -1.76 -4.20
CA ASP A 94 5.74 -2.27 -5.54
C ASP A 94 4.88 -3.49 -5.89
N VAL A 95 4.70 -4.44 -4.96
CA VAL A 95 3.73 -5.54 -5.12
C VAL A 95 2.32 -5.02 -5.37
N LEU A 96 1.87 -4.02 -4.59
CA LEU A 96 0.54 -3.42 -4.73
C LEU A 96 0.37 -2.74 -6.10
N LEU A 97 1.34 -1.94 -6.53
CA LEU A 97 1.27 -1.17 -7.77
C LEU A 97 1.22 -2.09 -9.00
N TYR A 98 2.00 -3.17 -9.03
CA TYR A 98 1.87 -4.17 -10.10
C TYR A 98 0.54 -4.91 -10.05
N LEU A 99 0.02 -5.25 -8.87
CA LEU A 99 -1.29 -5.88 -8.74
C LEU A 99 -2.41 -4.97 -9.28
N ILE A 100 -2.38 -3.68 -8.93
CA ILE A 100 -3.32 -2.67 -9.45
C ILE A 100 -3.22 -2.59 -10.97
N ARG A 101 -2.00 -2.44 -11.53
CA ARG A 101 -1.83 -2.32 -12.98
C ARG A 101 -2.22 -3.59 -13.72
N LEU A 102 -1.95 -4.77 -13.14
CA LEU A 102 -2.39 -6.05 -13.70
C LEU A 102 -3.91 -6.15 -13.73
N ALA A 103 -4.60 -5.75 -12.66
CA ALA A 103 -6.05 -5.73 -12.61
C ALA A 103 -6.65 -4.79 -13.67
N ASP A 104 -6.09 -3.59 -13.81
CA ASP A 104 -6.48 -2.59 -14.81
C ASP A 104 -6.36 -3.13 -16.24
N ILE A 105 -5.19 -3.67 -16.61
CA ILE A 105 -4.97 -4.30 -17.92
C ILE A 105 -5.90 -5.49 -18.16
N CYS A 106 -6.30 -6.21 -17.12
CA CYS A 106 -7.26 -7.32 -17.20
C CYS A 106 -8.73 -6.87 -17.18
N GLY A 107 -9.03 -5.57 -17.00
CA GLY A 107 -10.39 -5.05 -16.89
C GLY A 107 -11.11 -5.47 -15.60
N ILE A 108 -10.38 -5.66 -14.50
CA ILE A 108 -10.90 -6.08 -13.20
C ILE A 108 -10.97 -4.87 -12.27
N ASP A 109 -12.16 -4.56 -11.74
CA ASP A 109 -12.29 -3.64 -10.60
C ASP A 109 -11.78 -4.33 -9.33
N LEU A 110 -10.51 -4.08 -9.00
CA LEU A 110 -9.82 -4.75 -7.90
C LEU A 110 -10.47 -4.47 -6.54
N ALA A 111 -10.99 -3.26 -6.31
CA ALA A 111 -11.65 -2.89 -5.06
C ALA A 111 -12.94 -3.70 -4.87
N ASP A 112 -13.79 -3.76 -5.91
CA ASP A 112 -15.02 -4.55 -5.90
C ASP A 112 -14.71 -6.06 -5.78
N ALA A 113 -13.70 -6.55 -6.50
CA ALA A 113 -13.27 -7.94 -6.42
C ALA A 113 -12.80 -8.33 -5.01
N ALA A 114 -12.02 -7.47 -4.34
CA ALA A 114 -11.56 -7.67 -2.97
C ALA A 114 -12.73 -7.66 -1.97
N ALA A 115 -13.64 -6.68 -2.07
CA ALA A 115 -14.82 -6.59 -1.21
C ALA A 115 -15.70 -7.86 -1.32
N LYS A 116 -15.98 -8.30 -2.56
CA LYS A 116 -16.70 -9.57 -2.81
C LYS A 116 -15.95 -10.78 -2.26
N LYS A 117 -14.62 -10.78 -2.30
CA LYS A 117 -13.80 -11.88 -1.78
C LYS A 117 -13.87 -11.99 -0.27
N ILE A 118 -13.93 -10.87 0.46
CA ILE A 118 -14.11 -10.86 1.92
C ILE A 118 -15.45 -11.51 2.30
N ILE A 119 -16.54 -11.17 1.62
CA ILE A 119 -17.87 -11.79 1.84
C ILE A 119 -17.81 -13.30 1.56
N LYS A 120 -17.16 -13.72 0.47
CA LYS A 120 -16.97 -15.16 0.18
C LYS A 120 -16.13 -15.85 1.26
N ASN A 121 -15.15 -15.17 1.83
CA ASN A 121 -14.29 -15.72 2.89
C ASN A 121 -15.05 -15.87 4.20
N SER A 122 -15.93 -14.94 4.58
CA SER A 122 -16.72 -15.07 5.81
C SER A 122 -17.72 -16.23 5.75
N ILE A 123 -18.24 -16.54 4.56
CA ILE A 123 -19.07 -17.74 4.35
C ILE A 123 -18.22 -19.02 4.47
N LYS A 124 -16.99 -19.00 3.92
CA LYS A 124 -16.09 -20.16 3.97
C LYS A 124 -15.52 -20.41 5.37
N TYR A 125 -15.30 -19.35 6.13
CA TYR A 125 -14.72 -19.34 7.47
C TYR A 125 -15.66 -18.55 8.39
N PRO A 126 -16.77 -19.15 8.83
CA PRO A 126 -17.74 -18.47 9.69
C PRO A 126 -17.12 -18.14 11.05
N GLU A 127 -17.69 -17.14 11.72
CA GLU A 127 -17.29 -16.79 13.09
C GLU A 127 -17.32 -18.02 14.01
N PRO A 128 -16.36 -18.14 14.94
CA PRO A 128 -16.44 -19.16 15.97
C PRO A 128 -17.77 -19.03 16.69
N LYS A 129 -18.47 -20.15 16.89
CA LYS A 129 -19.66 -20.15 17.74
C LYS A 129 -19.21 -19.78 19.15
N VAL A 130 -19.64 -18.61 19.62
CA VAL A 130 -19.53 -18.27 21.03
C VAL A 130 -20.47 -19.22 21.76
N PHE A 131 -19.91 -20.22 22.45
CA PHE A 131 -20.68 -20.94 23.44
C PHE A 131 -20.75 -20.03 24.66
N GLU A 132 -21.92 -19.45 24.93
CA GLU A 132 -22.21 -18.94 26.27
C GLU A 132 -22.09 -20.12 27.22
N GLU A 133 -20.99 -20.18 27.98
CA GLU A 133 -20.89 -21.08 29.11
C GLU A 133 -21.97 -20.65 30.10
N MET A 134 -23.11 -21.36 30.06
CA MET A 134 -24.13 -21.31 31.09
C MET A 134 -23.51 -21.82 32.39
N PHE A 135 -23.00 -20.90 33.21
CA PHE A 135 -22.76 -21.09 34.64
C PHE A 135 -23.83 -20.37 35.44
#